data_AF-A0A2V7I374-F1
#
_entry.id   AF-A0A2V7I374-F1
#
_cell.length_a   1.000
_cell.length_b   1.000
_cell.length_c   1.000
_cell.angle_alpha   90.00
_cell.angle_beta   90.00
_cell.angle_gamma   90.00
#
_symmetry.space_group_name_H-M   'P 1'
#
loop_
_entity.id
_entity.type
_entity.pdbx_description
1 polymer ?
#
loop_
_entity_poly.entity_id
_entity_poly.type
_entity_poly.pdbx_seq_one_letter_code
_entity_poly.pdbx_strand_id
1 'polypeptide(L)' 'DPGTPVEMAREIHAALPGAELAILRSASHLSNLEQPDEFNRVLARLLDKVTGRSTL' A
#
# COMPACT_ATOMS: atom_id res chain seq x y z
N ASP A 1 7.51 -4.79 -9.91
CA ASP A 1 8.55 -3.76 -10.05
C ASP A 1 9.94 -4.39 -9.90
N PRO A 2 10.77 -4.40 -10.96
CA PRO A 2 12.16 -4.89 -10.87
C PRO A 2 13.08 -3.99 -10.03
N GLY A 3 12.80 -2.69 -9.95
CA GLY A 3 13.57 -1.73 -9.17
C GLY A 3 13.24 -1.80 -7.68
N THR A 4 12.00 -2.14 -7.34
CA THR A 4 11.60 -2.49 -5.98
C THR A 4 10.81 -3.80 -5.86
N PRO A 5 11.49 -4.97 -5.77
CA PRO A 5 10.81 -6.24 -5.57
C PRO A 5 9.99 -6.29 -4.27
N VAL A 6 8.95 -7.13 -4.26
CA VAL A 6 8.03 -7.30 -3.13
C VAL A 6 8.76 -7.60 -1.81
N GLU A 7 9.84 -8.39 -1.87
CA GLU A 7 10.58 -8.77 -0.67
C GLU A 7 11.23 -7.58 0.04
N MET A 8 11.69 -6.56 -0.69
CA MET A 8 12.21 -5.34 -0.05
C MET A 8 11.11 -4.56 0.68
N ALA A 9 9.89 -4.54 0.13
CA ALA A 9 8.75 -3.94 0.82
C ALA A 9 8.35 -4.74 2.09
N ARG A 10 8.53 -6.07 2.08
CA ARG A 10 8.35 -6.91 3.28
C ARG A 10 9.39 -6.63 4.34
N GLU A 11 10.65 -6.45 3.95
CA GLU A 11 11.73 -6.08 4.89
C GLU A 11 11.44 -4.74 5.58
N ILE A 12 11.04 -3.73 4.80
CA ILE A 12 10.62 -2.42 5.35
C ILE A 12 9.45 -2.58 6.32
N HIS A 13 8.43 -3.35 5.95
CA HIS A 13 7.27 -3.58 6.81
C HIS A 13 7.63 -4.29 8.12
N ALA A 14 8.50 -5.31 8.05
CA ALA A 14 8.96 -6.04 9.24
C ALA A 14 9.73 -5.13 10.21
N ALA A 15 10.44 -4.12 9.69
CA ALA A 15 11.21 -3.16 10.48
C ALA A 15 10.38 -2.00 11.07
N LEU A 16 9.10 -1.84 10.67
CA LEU A 16 8.27 -0.70 11.05
C LEU A 16 6.98 -1.13 11.78
N PRO A 17 7.01 -1.23 13.11
CA PRO A 17 5.81 -1.52 13.91
C PRO A 17 4.69 -0.51 13.64
N GLY A 18 3.49 -1.03 13.36
CA GLY A 18 2.31 -0.21 13.04
C GLY A 18 2.17 0.18 11.57
N ALA A 19 3.16 -0.11 10.71
CA ALA A 19 3.02 0.03 9.27
C ALA A 19 2.03 -1.00 8.70
N GLU A 20 1.51 -0.71 7.51
CA GLU A 20 0.72 -1.65 6.71
C GLU A 20 1.36 -1.86 5.35
N LEU A 21 1.27 -3.09 4.84
CA LEU A 21 1.76 -3.45 3.52
C LEU A 21 0.60 -3.96 2.65
N ALA A 22 0.42 -3.33 1.50
CA ALA A 22 -0.52 -3.77 0.46
C ALA A 22 0.25 -4.06 -0.83
N ILE A 23 0.06 -5.26 -1.38
CA ILE A 23 0.70 -5.67 -2.64
C ILE A 23 -0.36 -5.66 -3.75
N LEU A 24 -0.22 -4.73 -4.69
CA LEU A 24 -1.07 -4.65 -5.88
C LEU A 24 -0.54 -5.62 -6.94
N ARG A 25 -1.29 -6.69 -7.19
CA ARG A 25 -0.89 -7.72 -8.17
C ARG A 25 -0.83 -7.11 -9.56
N SER A 26 0.21 -7.45 -10.33
CA SER A 26 0.41 -6.96 -11.70
C SER A 26 0.63 -5.45 -11.83
N ALA A 27 1.01 -4.77 -10.74
CA ALA A 27 1.56 -3.41 -10.79
C ALA A 27 3.10 -3.44 -10.77
N SER A 28 3.71 -2.47 -11.44
CA SER A 28 5.13 -2.16 -11.43
C SER A 28 5.38 -0.90 -10.58
N HIS A 29 6.31 -0.04 -10.98
CA HIS A 29 6.83 1.05 -10.15
C HIS A 29 5.79 2.15 -9.86
N LEU A 30 4.96 2.50 -10.86
CA LEU A 30 4.00 3.60 -10.75
C LEU A 30 2.59 3.06 -10.48
N SER A 31 2.46 2.28 -9.41
CA SER A 31 1.20 1.58 -9.06
C SER A 31 -0.02 2.50 -8.93
N ASN A 32 0.18 3.77 -8.56
CA ASN A 32 -0.86 4.79 -8.49
C ASN A 32 -1.42 5.21 -9.87
N LEU A 33 -0.63 5.09 -10.94
CA LEU A 33 -1.06 5.36 -12.32
C LEU A 33 -1.54 4.10 -13.03
N GLU A 34 -0.91 2.95 -12.75
CA GLU A 34 -1.19 1.68 -13.41
C GLU A 34 -2.50 1.03 -12.89
N GLN A 35 -2.80 1.20 -11.60
CA GLN A 35 -3.99 0.65 -10.95
C GLN A 35 -4.62 1.68 -10.01
N PRO A 36 -5.12 2.81 -10.53
CA PRO A 36 -5.58 3.94 -9.71
C PRO A 36 -6.71 3.57 -8.75
N ASP A 37 -7.68 2.75 -9.18
CA ASP A 37 -8.81 2.38 -8.33
C ASP A 37 -8.39 1.55 -7.11
N GLU A 38 -7.55 0.53 -7.33
CA GLU A 38 -7.05 -0.33 -6.25
C GLU A 38 -6.10 0.44 -5.33
N PHE A 39 -5.22 1.26 -5.91
CA PHE A 39 -4.32 2.11 -5.14
C PHE A 39 -5.10 3.09 -4.25
N ASN A 40 -6.08 3.80 -4.81
CA ASN A 40 -6.90 4.76 -4.09
C ASN A 40 -7.74 4.08 -2.99
N ARG A 41 -8.27 2.88 -3.25
CA ARG A 41 -8.99 2.08 -2.25
C ARG A 41 -8.11 1.75 -1.04
N VAL A 42 -6.89 1.30 -1.27
CA VAL A 42 -5.92 0.99 -0.21
C VAL A 42 -5.53 2.25 0.57
N LEU A 43 -5.23 3.35 -0.13
CA LEU A 43 -4.85 4.62 0.49
C LEU A 43 -5.98 5.21 1.32
N ALA A 44 -7.22 5.23 0.81
CA ALA A 44 -8.38 5.73 1.53
C ALA A 44 -8.60 4.95 2.83
N ARG A 45 -8.53 3.61 2.78
CA ARG A 45 -8.64 2.75 3.97
C ARG A 45 -7.57 3.08 5.02
N LEU A 46 -6.33 3.31 4.59
CA LEU A 46 -5.24 3.70 5.49
C LEU A 46 -5.54 5.07 6.13
N LEU A 47 -5.95 6.06 5.34
CA LEU A 47 -6.28 7.40 5.80
C LEU A 47 -7.42 7.38 6.82
N ASP A 48 -8.48 6.62 6.57
CA ASP A 48 -9.61 6.49 7.49
C ASP A 48 -9.19 5.87 8.82
N LYS A 49 -8.36 4.83 8.80
CA LYS A 49 -7.81 4.21 10.00
C LYS A 49 -6.98 5.20 10.82
N VAL A 50 -6.05 5.94 10.20
CA VAL A 50 -5.13 6.84 10.94
C VAL A 50 -5.79 8.14 11.39
N THR A 51 -6.88 8.54 10.73
CA THR A 51 -7.68 9.72 11.11
C THR A 51 -8.83 9.39 12.06
N GLY A 52 -9.05 8.10 12.38
CA GLY A 52 -10.16 7.66 13.22
C GLY A 52 -11.54 7.86 12.58
N ARG A 53 -11.60 8.03 11.25
CA ARG A 53 -12.86 8.06 10.52
C ARG A 53 -13.37 6.62 10.40
N SER A 54 -14.37 6.27 11.20
CA SER A 54 -15.08 5.00 11.02
C SER A 54 -15.94 5.11 9.77
N THR A 55 -15.76 4.19 8.82
CA THR A 55 -16.79 3.91 7.82
C THR A 55 -18.03 3.43 8.59
N LEU A 56 -19.13 4.18 8.50
CA LEU A 56 -20.45 3.74 8.95
C LEU A 56 -20.96 2.63 8.03
#